data_AF-A0A4Q3UJU8-F1
#
_entry.id   AF-A0A4Q3UJU8-F1
#
_cell.length_a   1.000
_cell.length_b   1.000
_cell.length_c   1.000
_cell.angle_alpha   90.00
_cell.angle_beta   90.00
_cell.angle_gamma   90.00
#
_symmetry.space_group_name_H-M   'P 1'
#
loop_
_entity.id
_entity.type
_entity.pdbx_description
1 polymer ?
#
loop_
_entity_poly.entity_id
_entity_poly.type
_entity_poly.pdbx_seq_one_letter_code
_entity_poly.pdbx_strand_id
1 'polypeptide(L)'
;MRSRRRGDPSILLRLPSRYQNEKAMIAQRLCTRHEDGLVDLARPIDGAWFYYSDMPRPEPKPHTHDCVLLSFLLKGEISEVDDRGRAEECGPISLHASPQGAPHRHVVRSPRVTRLCFSIRDSLFYESGMAEQKVDEPINLSGGVIAELAPKFYREVMASDEASVMILKGLIYELVGEIARGKKEARGTPAPSWLVKAREMLHDAPDQALSIAEIAAHVGVHPSHLCRSFREHIGQTPGEYLRRVRIERSLPLVLTSNLPLKAVAARAGFADQAHFTREFRHFHGLTPAQMRRSTAS
;
A
#
# COMPACT_ATOMS: atom_id res chain seq x y z
N MET A 1 23.44 16.83 -45.27
CA MET A 1 22.06 16.89 -44.74
C MET A 1 21.46 15.49 -44.81
N ARG A 2 21.39 14.76 -43.69
CA ARG A 2 20.72 13.46 -43.61
C ARG A 2 19.53 13.55 -42.65
N SER A 3 18.40 13.13 -43.20
CA SER A 3 17.06 13.01 -42.61
C SER A 3 17.06 12.38 -41.22
N ARG A 4 16.47 13.08 -40.25
CA ARG A 4 16.13 12.55 -38.91
C ARG A 4 14.90 11.65 -39.07
N ARG A 5 15.07 10.34 -38.84
CA ARG A 5 13.97 9.38 -38.72
C ARG A 5 13.09 9.78 -37.54
N ARG A 6 11.80 9.99 -37.81
CA ARG A 6 10.74 10.02 -36.80
C ARG A 6 10.68 8.63 -36.17
N GLY A 7 10.73 8.56 -34.84
CA GLY A 7 10.47 7.33 -34.10
C GLY A 7 9.08 6.81 -34.49
N ASP A 8 9.04 5.52 -34.80
CA ASP A 8 7.84 4.79 -35.20
C ASP A 8 6.85 4.71 -34.01
N PRO A 9 5.61 5.20 -34.14
CA PRO A 9 4.61 5.18 -33.06
C PRO A 9 3.99 3.80 -32.82
N SER A 10 4.53 2.72 -33.41
CA SER A 10 3.92 1.38 -33.36
C SER A 10 4.34 0.48 -32.19
N ILE A 11 5.13 0.95 -31.22
CA ILE A 11 5.35 0.22 -29.95
C ILE A 11 4.26 0.62 -28.93
N LEU A 12 3.01 0.31 -29.26
CA LEU A 12 1.85 0.42 -28.38
C LEU A 12 1.52 -0.98 -27.85
N LEU A 13 1.95 -1.29 -26.62
CA LEU A 13 1.48 -2.47 -25.89
C LEU A 13 -0.04 -2.36 -25.71
N ARG A 14 -0.77 -3.33 -26.27
CA ARG A 14 -2.23 -3.38 -26.27
C ARG A 14 -2.76 -3.80 -24.89
N LEU A 15 -3.39 -2.87 -24.17
CA LEU A 15 -4.25 -3.17 -23.02
C LEU A 15 -5.43 -4.09 -23.43
N PRO A 16 -5.93 -4.99 -22.56
CA PRO A 16 -7.06 -5.87 -22.78
C PRO A 16 -8.33 -5.14 -23.22
N SER A 17 -9.18 -5.80 -24.02
CA SER A 17 -10.34 -5.22 -24.71
C SER A 17 -11.32 -4.44 -23.82
N ARG A 18 -11.46 -4.77 -22.53
CA ARG A 18 -12.37 -4.05 -21.63
C ARG A 18 -11.86 -2.70 -21.12
N TYR A 19 -10.56 -2.43 -21.21
CA TYR A 19 -9.96 -1.10 -20.92
C TYR A 19 -9.83 -0.24 -22.17
N GLN A 20 -10.28 -0.74 -23.35
CA GLN A 20 -10.19 0.03 -24.59
C GLN A 20 -11.17 1.21 -24.62
N ASN A 21 -12.30 1.14 -23.90
CA ASN A 21 -13.23 2.27 -23.77
C ASN A 21 -12.73 3.33 -22.76
N GLU A 22 -11.77 2.98 -21.89
CA GLU A 22 -11.09 3.91 -20.98
C GLU A 22 -9.80 4.50 -21.59
N LYS A 23 -9.40 4.09 -22.80
CA LYS A 23 -8.25 4.67 -23.52
C LYS A 23 -8.37 6.18 -23.70
N ALA A 24 -9.58 6.70 -23.87
CA ALA A 24 -9.82 8.14 -24.00
C ALA A 24 -9.93 8.84 -22.62
N MET A 25 -10.24 8.12 -21.55
CA MET A 25 -10.38 8.71 -20.21
C MET A 25 -9.05 8.71 -19.44
N ILE A 26 -8.31 7.60 -19.42
CA ILE A 26 -7.07 7.47 -18.64
C ILE A 26 -5.89 8.13 -19.35
N ALA A 27 -5.84 8.12 -20.68
CA ALA A 27 -4.75 8.74 -21.44
C ALA A 27 -4.88 10.27 -21.59
N GLN A 28 -6.03 10.86 -21.23
CA GLN A 28 -6.31 12.29 -21.46
C GLN A 28 -6.45 13.11 -20.17
N ARG A 29 -6.33 12.49 -18.99
CA ARG A 29 -6.53 13.14 -17.70
C ARG A 29 -5.19 13.33 -16.98
N LEU A 30 -4.50 14.41 -17.34
CA LEU A 30 -3.53 15.06 -16.45
C LEU A 30 -4.31 15.54 -15.21
N CYS A 31 -4.43 14.68 -14.19
CA CYS A 31 -5.05 15.01 -12.89
C CYS A 31 -6.50 15.56 -13.00
N THR A 32 -7.50 14.70 -13.21
CA THR A 32 -8.89 15.13 -13.01
C THR A 32 -9.31 14.90 -11.57
N ARG A 33 -9.68 15.98 -10.90
CA ARG A 33 -10.48 15.95 -9.68
C ARG A 33 -11.94 15.74 -10.09
N HIS A 34 -12.57 14.62 -9.73
CA HIS A 34 -13.99 14.43 -10.01
C HIS A 34 -14.85 15.09 -8.92
N GLU A 35 -16.12 15.36 -9.24
CA GLU A 35 -17.11 15.97 -8.34
C GLU A 35 -17.26 15.22 -7.00
N ASP A 36 -16.91 13.92 -6.96
CA ASP A 36 -16.94 13.06 -5.76
C ASP A 36 -15.65 13.12 -4.90
N GLY A 37 -14.72 14.02 -5.21
CA GLY A 37 -13.44 14.15 -4.51
C GLY A 37 -12.41 13.06 -4.88
N LEU A 38 -12.63 12.40 -6.01
CA LEU A 38 -11.76 11.41 -6.65
C LEU A 38 -10.52 12.12 -7.21
N VAL A 39 -9.33 11.65 -6.85
CA VAL A 39 -8.08 12.12 -7.45
C VAL A 39 -7.42 10.93 -8.15
N ASP A 40 -7.50 10.95 -9.47
CA ASP A 40 -6.84 9.98 -10.35
C ASP A 40 -5.62 10.64 -10.98
N LEU A 41 -4.44 10.29 -10.48
CA LEU A 41 -3.17 10.72 -11.08
C LEU A 41 -2.58 9.54 -11.86
N ALA A 42 -2.72 9.55 -13.19
CA ALA A 42 -2.10 8.57 -14.08
C ALA A 42 -0.88 9.17 -14.77
N ARG A 43 0.32 8.61 -14.57
CA ARG A 43 1.53 9.02 -15.30
C ARG A 43 2.40 7.83 -15.69
N PRO A 44 2.94 7.80 -16.92
CA PRO A 44 3.96 6.83 -17.29
C PRO A 44 5.32 7.29 -16.76
N ILE A 45 6.00 6.41 -16.02
CA ILE A 45 7.38 6.57 -15.57
C ILE A 45 8.14 5.37 -16.12
N ASP A 46 9.03 5.59 -17.08
CA ASP A 46 9.80 4.53 -17.76
C ASP A 46 8.93 3.40 -18.36
N GLY A 47 7.72 3.74 -18.84
CA GLY A 47 6.79 2.79 -19.41
C GLY A 47 5.98 1.96 -18.39
N ALA A 48 6.13 2.22 -17.09
CA ALA A 48 5.24 1.78 -16.03
C ALA A 48 4.17 2.85 -15.73
N TRP A 49 2.92 2.43 -15.53
CA TRP A 49 1.84 3.34 -15.16
C TRP A 49 1.73 3.43 -13.65
N PHE A 50 1.73 4.65 -13.12
CA PHE A 50 1.40 4.93 -11.73
C PHE A 50 0.00 5.52 -11.66
N TYR A 51 -0.78 5.07 -10.69
CA TYR A 51 -2.15 5.48 -10.46
C TYR A 51 -2.39 5.70 -8.97
N TYR A 52 -2.68 6.94 -8.58
CA TYR A 52 -3.22 7.23 -7.24
C TYR A 52 -4.75 7.23 -7.31
N SER A 53 -5.40 6.63 -6.32
CA SER A 53 -6.85 6.49 -6.20
C SER A 53 -7.27 6.86 -4.79
N ASP A 54 -8.19 7.80 -4.64
CA ASP A 54 -8.86 8.03 -3.37
C ASP A 54 -10.36 8.07 -3.61
N MET A 55 -11.03 6.95 -3.34
CA MET A 55 -12.37 6.71 -3.87
C MET A 55 -13.36 6.32 -2.79
N PRO A 56 -14.54 6.99 -2.71
CA PRO A 56 -15.71 6.37 -2.12
C PRO A 56 -16.14 5.20 -3.01
N ARG A 57 -16.77 4.17 -2.43
CA ARG A 57 -17.14 2.89 -3.10
C ARG A 57 -17.61 3.09 -4.55
N PRO A 58 -16.97 2.36 -5.49
CA PRO A 58 -17.67 1.16 -5.95
C PRO A 58 -16.78 -0.10 -5.91
N GLU A 59 -17.43 -1.26 -5.78
CA GLU A 59 -16.79 -2.56 -5.96
C GLU A 59 -16.48 -2.77 -7.45
N PRO A 60 -15.20 -2.92 -7.86
CA PRO A 60 -14.90 -3.30 -9.23
C PRO A 60 -15.48 -4.69 -9.51
N LYS A 61 -16.15 -4.83 -10.65
CA LYS A 61 -16.54 -6.13 -11.19
C LYS A 61 -15.28 -7.02 -11.34
N PRO A 62 -15.45 -8.35 -11.37
CA PRO A 62 -14.35 -9.27 -11.67
C PRO A 62 -13.57 -8.84 -12.92
N HIS A 63 -12.24 -8.81 -12.79
CA HIS A 63 -11.34 -8.23 -13.77
C HIS A 63 -9.94 -8.87 -13.70
N THR A 64 -9.11 -8.66 -14.72
CA THR A 64 -7.77 -9.23 -14.98
C THR A 64 -6.80 -8.16 -15.47
N HIS A 65 -5.54 -8.17 -15.05
CA HIS A 65 -4.53 -7.24 -15.58
C HIS A 65 -3.66 -7.94 -16.63
N ASP A 66 -3.09 -7.20 -17.57
CA ASP A 66 -2.11 -7.67 -18.57
C ASP A 66 -0.67 -7.55 -18.10
N CYS A 67 -0.46 -7.08 -16.88
CA CYS A 67 0.80 -6.95 -16.19
C CYS A 67 0.61 -7.28 -14.71
N VAL A 68 1.70 -7.41 -13.96
CA VAL A 68 1.64 -7.47 -12.50
C VAL A 68 1.23 -6.09 -11.99
N LEU A 69 0.08 -6.03 -11.32
CA LEU A 69 -0.39 -4.81 -10.69
C LEU A 69 0.01 -4.83 -9.21
N LEU A 70 0.84 -3.86 -8.82
CA LEU A 70 1.14 -3.59 -7.43
C LEU A 70 0.23 -2.48 -6.91
N SER A 71 -0.29 -2.64 -5.70
CA SER A 71 -1.17 -1.67 -5.05
C SER A 71 -0.81 -1.53 -3.59
N PHE A 72 -0.24 -0.38 -3.23
CA PHE A 72 -0.18 0.03 -1.83
C PHE A 72 -1.57 0.48 -1.39
N LEU A 73 -2.18 -0.22 -0.45
CA LEU A 73 -3.40 0.25 0.20
C LEU A 73 -3.01 1.24 1.30
N LEU A 74 -3.17 2.53 1.06
CA LEU A 74 -2.77 3.58 2.01
C LEU A 74 -3.82 3.83 3.09
N LYS A 75 -5.10 3.62 2.76
CA LYS A 75 -6.23 3.79 3.68
C LYS A 75 -7.37 2.84 3.37
N GLY A 76 -8.03 2.40 4.44
CA GLY A 76 -9.20 1.54 4.39
C GLY A 76 -8.81 0.09 4.17
N GLU A 77 -9.83 -0.74 3.98
CA GLU A 77 -9.72 -2.18 3.89
C GLU A 77 -10.39 -2.66 2.60
N ILE A 78 -9.71 -3.57 1.91
CA ILE A 78 -10.25 -4.30 0.76
C ILE A 78 -10.05 -5.79 0.99
N SER A 79 -10.94 -6.61 0.47
CA SER A 79 -10.67 -8.03 0.26
C SER A 79 -10.47 -8.26 -1.23
N GLU A 80 -9.34 -8.83 -1.64
CA GLU A 80 -9.24 -9.38 -3.00
C GLU A 80 -9.92 -10.74 -3.01
N VAL A 81 -10.80 -10.97 -3.97
CA VAL A 81 -11.52 -12.23 -4.13
C VAL A 81 -11.18 -12.82 -5.49
N ASP A 82 -10.62 -14.03 -5.50
CA ASP A 82 -10.29 -14.76 -6.72
C ASP A 82 -11.54 -15.35 -7.41
N ASP A 83 -11.36 -15.94 -8.59
CA ASP A 83 -12.42 -16.61 -9.35
C ASP A 83 -13.03 -17.83 -8.65
N ARG A 84 -12.31 -18.41 -7.67
CA ARG A 84 -12.77 -19.51 -6.83
C ARG A 84 -13.50 -19.03 -5.57
N GLY A 85 -13.60 -17.72 -5.37
CA GLY A 85 -14.26 -17.13 -4.21
C GLY A 85 -13.41 -17.11 -2.95
N ARG A 86 -12.11 -17.45 -3.02
CA ARG A 86 -11.19 -17.25 -1.90
C ARG A 86 -10.95 -15.76 -1.74
N ALA A 87 -11.10 -15.27 -0.52
CA ALA A 87 -10.91 -13.88 -0.17
C ALA A 87 -9.64 -13.72 0.65
N GLU A 88 -8.80 -12.76 0.27
CA GLU A 88 -7.63 -12.34 1.03
C GLU A 88 -7.83 -10.90 1.50
N GLU A 89 -7.68 -10.67 2.81
CA GLU A 89 -7.92 -9.36 3.42
C GLU A 89 -6.68 -8.48 3.41
N CYS A 90 -6.81 -7.30 2.82
CA CYS A 90 -5.79 -6.29 2.74
C CYS A 90 -6.18 -5.11 3.62
N GLY A 91 -5.43 -4.92 4.71
CA GLY A 91 -5.55 -3.75 5.59
C GLY A 91 -4.67 -2.57 5.14
N PRO A 92 -4.83 -1.39 5.74
CA PRO A 92 -4.00 -0.22 5.46
C PRO A 92 -2.52 -0.49 5.65
N ILE A 93 -1.74 0.17 4.81
CA ILE A 93 -0.29 0.06 4.63
C ILE A 93 0.13 -1.39 4.40
N SER A 94 -0.55 -2.00 3.44
CA SER A 94 -0.15 -3.25 2.81
C SER A 94 0.21 -3.00 1.35
N LEU A 95 1.02 -3.90 0.80
CA LEU A 95 1.22 -4.06 -0.62
C LEU A 95 0.45 -5.29 -1.07
N HIS A 96 -0.44 -5.06 -2.03
CA HIS A 96 -1.11 -6.10 -2.77
C HIS A 96 -0.47 -6.25 -4.15
N ALA A 97 -0.18 -7.48 -4.58
CA ALA A 97 0.32 -7.79 -5.91
C ALA A 97 -0.65 -8.74 -6.61
N SER A 98 -1.35 -8.27 -7.64
CA SER A 98 -2.21 -9.11 -8.46
C SER A 98 -1.40 -9.67 -9.66
N PRO A 99 -1.38 -10.99 -9.87
CA PRO A 99 -0.68 -11.60 -11.00
C PRO A 99 -1.22 -11.15 -12.35
N GLN A 100 -0.35 -11.20 -13.35
CA GLN A 100 -0.76 -11.03 -14.74
C GLN A 100 -1.79 -12.12 -15.11
N GLY A 101 -2.92 -11.70 -15.66
CA GLY A 101 -3.97 -12.59 -16.18
C GLY A 101 -4.88 -13.22 -15.12
N ALA A 102 -4.58 -13.09 -13.82
CA ALA A 102 -5.40 -13.67 -12.76
C ALA A 102 -6.73 -12.91 -12.58
N PRO A 103 -7.90 -13.58 -12.71
CA PRO A 103 -9.18 -12.94 -12.47
C PRO A 103 -9.39 -12.70 -10.97
N HIS A 104 -9.72 -11.47 -10.61
CA HIS A 104 -9.99 -11.06 -9.24
C HIS A 104 -11.03 -9.94 -9.19
N ARG A 105 -11.62 -9.72 -8.02
CA ARG A 105 -12.41 -8.52 -7.70
C ARG A 105 -11.98 -7.97 -6.36
N HIS A 106 -12.14 -6.67 -6.15
CA HIS A 106 -11.98 -6.07 -4.84
C HIS A 106 -13.33 -5.86 -4.18
N VAL A 107 -13.48 -6.35 -2.95
CA VAL A 107 -14.61 -6.04 -2.08
C VAL A 107 -14.13 -4.97 -1.10
N VAL A 108 -14.63 -3.75 -1.29
CA VAL A 108 -14.23 -2.61 -0.45
C VAL A 108 -14.99 -2.67 0.88
N ARG A 109 -14.26 -2.86 1.99
CA ARG A 109 -14.83 -3.01 3.34
C ARG A 109 -15.00 -1.69 4.08
N SER A 110 -14.22 -0.66 3.70
CA SER A 110 -14.32 0.68 4.27
C SER A 110 -15.19 1.63 3.43
N PRO A 111 -15.77 2.70 4.01
CA PRO A 111 -16.53 3.70 3.25
C PRO A 111 -15.72 4.41 2.14
N ARG A 112 -14.40 4.46 2.30
CA ARG A 112 -13.45 5.08 1.39
C ARG A 112 -12.12 4.34 1.47
N VAL A 113 -11.50 4.12 0.32
CA VAL A 113 -10.17 3.50 0.22
C VAL A 113 -9.23 4.40 -0.57
N THR A 114 -7.99 4.45 -0.11
CA THR A 114 -6.92 5.18 -0.79
C THR A 114 -5.85 4.20 -1.21
N ARG A 115 -5.48 4.21 -2.48
CA ARG A 115 -4.51 3.29 -3.08
C ARG A 115 -3.49 4.04 -3.91
N LEU A 116 -2.27 3.53 -3.89
CA LEU A 116 -1.25 3.87 -4.87
C LEU A 116 -0.91 2.61 -5.64
N CYS A 117 -1.31 2.56 -6.91
CA CYS A 117 -1.10 1.44 -7.80
C CYS A 117 0.00 1.73 -8.80
N PHE A 118 0.75 0.70 -9.18
CA PHE A 118 1.64 0.78 -10.33
C PHE A 118 1.86 -0.58 -10.97
N SER A 119 2.09 -0.56 -12.27
CA SER A 119 2.37 -1.78 -13.05
C SER A 119 3.86 -2.10 -13.04
N ILE A 120 4.21 -3.36 -12.83
CA ILE A 120 5.53 -3.90 -13.16
C ILE A 120 5.37 -4.91 -14.30
N ARG A 121 6.30 -4.90 -15.25
CA ARG A 121 6.38 -5.93 -16.29
C ARG A 121 7.18 -7.12 -15.75
N ASP A 122 6.77 -8.33 -16.12
CA ASP A 122 7.51 -9.54 -15.78
C ASP A 122 8.98 -9.48 -16.20
N SER A 123 9.30 -8.78 -17.31
CA SER A 123 10.67 -8.58 -17.79
C SER A 123 11.60 -8.01 -16.72
N LEU A 124 11.10 -7.20 -15.79
CA LEU A 124 11.90 -6.65 -14.69
C LEU A 124 12.45 -7.75 -13.78
N PHE A 125 11.66 -8.80 -13.49
CA PHE A 125 12.13 -9.94 -12.70
C PHE A 125 13.20 -10.73 -13.45
N TYR A 126 13.06 -10.90 -14.77
CA TYR A 126 14.06 -11.56 -15.60
C TYR A 126 15.37 -10.78 -15.68
N GLU A 127 15.29 -9.48 -15.97
CA GLU A 127 16.45 -8.57 -16.07
C GLU A 127 17.21 -8.45 -14.74
N SER A 128 16.52 -8.60 -13.62
CA SER A 128 17.11 -8.56 -12.28
C SER A 128 17.65 -9.92 -11.81
N GLY A 129 17.61 -10.97 -12.64
CA GLY A 129 18.04 -12.32 -12.27
C GLY A 129 17.12 -13.02 -11.25
N MET A 130 15.89 -12.53 -11.08
CA MET A 130 14.89 -13.02 -10.12
C MET A 130 13.70 -13.70 -10.81
N ALA A 131 13.92 -14.34 -11.95
CA ALA A 131 12.86 -14.95 -12.78
C ALA A 131 11.96 -15.93 -12.00
N GLU A 132 12.51 -16.67 -11.03
CA GLU A 132 11.76 -17.59 -10.17
C GLU A 132 10.86 -16.90 -9.13
N GLN A 133 11.02 -15.59 -8.95
CA GLN A 133 10.30 -14.79 -7.95
C GLN A 133 9.11 -14.03 -8.54
N LYS A 134 8.83 -14.23 -9.84
CA LYS A 134 7.68 -13.65 -10.55
C LYS A 134 6.36 -13.85 -9.80
N VAL A 135 5.47 -12.88 -9.90
CA VAL A 135 4.20 -12.84 -9.15
C VAL A 135 3.16 -13.71 -9.88
N ASP A 136 3.20 -15.02 -9.61
CA ASP A 136 2.28 -16.01 -10.19
C ASP A 136 1.00 -16.23 -9.37
N GLU A 137 1.02 -15.81 -8.11
CA GLU A 137 -0.11 -15.87 -7.17
C GLU A 137 -0.26 -14.50 -6.50
N PRO A 138 -1.47 -14.14 -6.03
CA PRO A 138 -1.68 -12.94 -5.24
C PRO A 138 -0.70 -12.88 -4.07
N ILE A 139 -0.17 -11.69 -3.81
CA ILE A 139 0.72 -11.45 -2.68
C ILE A 139 0.15 -10.31 -1.85
N ASN A 140 0.02 -10.56 -0.56
CA ASN A 140 -0.32 -9.53 0.41
C ASN A 140 0.80 -9.43 1.45
N LEU A 141 1.55 -8.34 1.37
CA LEU A 141 2.62 -8.05 2.32
C LEU A 141 2.23 -6.86 3.18
N SER A 142 2.51 -6.90 4.48
CA SER A 142 2.25 -5.80 5.39
C SER A 142 3.33 -5.65 6.44
N GLY A 143 3.53 -4.43 6.94
CA GLY A 143 4.58 -4.14 7.93
C GLY A 143 6.01 -4.17 7.35
N GLY A 144 7.00 -4.07 8.23
CA GLY A 144 8.42 -4.05 7.86
C GLY A 144 8.75 -3.03 6.77
N VAL A 145 9.62 -3.42 5.84
CA VAL A 145 10.08 -2.57 4.72
C VAL A 145 8.93 -2.13 3.83
N ILE A 146 7.86 -2.92 3.70
CA ILE A 146 6.68 -2.55 2.91
C ILE A 146 6.00 -1.29 3.46
N ALA A 147 5.89 -1.18 4.79
CA ALA A 147 5.33 -0.01 5.43
C ALA A 147 6.22 1.25 5.29
N GLU A 148 7.54 1.06 5.17
CA GLU A 148 8.50 2.14 4.93
C GLU A 148 8.53 2.60 3.47
N LEU A 149 8.30 1.68 2.53
CA LEU A 149 8.29 1.97 1.09
C LEU A 149 7.05 2.76 0.67
N ALA A 150 5.87 2.42 1.19
CA ALA A 150 4.61 3.07 0.84
C ALA A 150 4.66 4.63 0.87
N PRO A 151 5.13 5.29 1.96
CA PRO A 151 5.22 6.75 2.00
C PRO A 151 6.30 7.32 1.09
N LYS A 152 7.39 6.58 0.79
CA LYS A 152 8.42 7.00 -0.18
C LYS A 152 7.83 7.02 -1.58
N PHE A 153 7.16 5.93 -1.98
CA PHE A 153 6.45 5.85 -3.26
C PHE A 153 5.40 6.95 -3.41
N TYR A 154 4.56 7.15 -2.38
CA TYR A 154 3.55 8.20 -2.40
C TYR A 154 4.17 9.59 -2.61
N ARG A 155 5.23 9.92 -1.85
CA ARG A 155 5.92 11.20 -1.97
C ARG A 155 6.42 11.46 -3.38
N GLU A 156 7.13 10.51 -3.97
CA GLU A 156 7.74 10.69 -5.28
C GLU A 156 6.70 10.73 -6.41
N VAL A 157 5.62 9.94 -6.30
CA VAL A 157 4.51 10.01 -7.25
C VAL A 157 3.82 11.37 -7.19
N MET A 158 3.66 11.95 -5.99
CA MET A 158 3.07 13.28 -5.83
C MET A 158 4.03 14.41 -6.26
N ALA A 159 5.33 14.31 -5.96
CA ALA A 159 6.34 15.31 -6.33
C ALA A 159 6.51 15.40 -7.85
N SER A 160 6.61 14.24 -8.52
CA SER A 160 6.51 14.13 -9.98
C SER A 160 7.53 14.99 -10.76
N ASP A 161 8.72 15.22 -10.20
CA ASP A 161 9.83 15.89 -10.88
C ASP A 161 10.78 14.90 -11.58
N GLU A 162 11.81 15.40 -12.26
CA GLU A 162 12.78 14.55 -12.96
C GLU A 162 13.58 13.65 -12.01
N ALA A 163 13.85 14.10 -10.78
CA ALA A 163 14.55 13.30 -9.79
C ALA A 163 13.68 12.16 -9.25
N SER A 164 12.35 12.40 -9.10
CA SER A 164 11.39 11.38 -8.70
C SER A 164 11.40 10.16 -9.60
N VAL A 165 11.68 10.30 -10.91
CA VAL A 165 11.82 9.17 -11.84
C VAL A 165 12.94 8.22 -11.38
N MET A 166 14.11 8.76 -11.04
CA MET A 166 15.25 7.95 -10.62
C MET A 166 15.03 7.34 -9.23
N ILE A 167 14.42 8.09 -8.32
CA ILE A 167 14.10 7.60 -6.98
C ILE A 167 13.08 6.46 -7.06
N LEU A 168 12.01 6.61 -7.85
CA LEU A 168 11.00 5.56 -8.03
C LEU A 168 11.58 4.29 -8.65
N LYS A 169 12.52 4.39 -9.59
CA LYS A 169 13.24 3.21 -10.09
C LYS A 169 13.95 2.47 -8.95
N GLY A 170 14.70 3.18 -8.12
CA GLY A 170 15.38 2.58 -6.96
C GLY A 170 14.41 1.91 -5.99
N LEU A 171 13.29 2.58 -5.67
CA LEU A 171 12.25 2.05 -4.80
C LEU A 171 11.57 0.79 -5.39
N ILE A 172 11.37 0.74 -6.71
CA ILE A 172 10.85 -0.45 -7.39
C ILE A 172 11.81 -1.63 -7.22
N TYR A 173 13.12 -1.43 -7.43
CA TYR A 173 14.10 -2.50 -7.25
C TYR A 173 14.17 -2.98 -5.80
N GLU A 174 14.12 -2.06 -4.82
CA GLU A 174 14.03 -2.39 -3.40
C GLU A 174 12.79 -3.24 -3.12
N LEU A 175 11.63 -2.83 -3.64
CA LEU A 175 10.38 -3.56 -3.46
C LEU A 175 10.40 -4.96 -4.06
N VAL A 176 10.92 -5.11 -5.29
CA VAL A 176 11.06 -6.42 -5.94
C VAL A 176 11.96 -7.34 -5.10
N GLY A 177 13.06 -6.80 -4.55
CA GLY A 177 13.93 -7.53 -3.63
C GLY A 177 13.20 -8.00 -2.36
N GLU A 178 12.36 -7.15 -1.77
CA GLU A 178 11.58 -7.50 -0.58
C GLU A 178 10.47 -8.52 -0.87
N ILE A 179 9.78 -8.42 -2.01
CA ILE A 179 8.81 -9.44 -2.45
C ILE A 179 9.48 -10.81 -2.56
N ALA A 180 10.67 -10.87 -3.14
CA ALA A 180 11.44 -12.10 -3.26
C ALA A 180 11.86 -12.68 -1.90
N ARG A 181 12.23 -11.84 -0.94
CA ARG A 181 12.53 -12.29 0.44
C ARG A 181 11.28 -12.81 1.14
N GLY A 182 10.18 -12.07 1.07
CA GLY A 182 8.90 -12.45 1.68
C GLY A 182 8.38 -13.80 1.17
N LYS A 183 8.54 -14.09 -0.13
CA LYS A 183 8.20 -15.42 -0.68
C LYS A 183 9.06 -16.56 -0.11
N LYS A 184 10.34 -16.30 0.16
CA LYS A 184 11.24 -17.28 0.77
C LYS A 184 10.85 -17.56 2.23
N GLU A 185 10.45 -16.52 2.96
CA GLU A 185 9.99 -16.63 4.35
C GLU A 185 8.60 -17.25 4.48
N ALA A 186 7.68 -16.97 3.55
CA ALA A 186 6.34 -17.59 3.47
C ALA A 186 6.37 -19.09 3.16
N ARG A 187 7.49 -19.61 2.61
CA ARG A 187 7.76 -21.06 2.55
C ARG A 187 8.17 -21.67 3.91
N GLY A 188 8.31 -20.85 4.96
CA GLY A 188 8.45 -21.27 6.34
C GLY A 188 7.11 -21.63 6.99
N THR A 189 7.13 -21.92 8.30
CA THR A 189 5.94 -22.36 9.04
C THR A 189 4.85 -21.27 9.01
N PRO A 190 3.59 -21.59 8.63
CA PRO A 190 2.51 -20.61 8.60
C PRO A 190 2.27 -19.98 9.99
N ALA A 191 1.94 -18.69 10.01
CA ALA A 191 1.57 -18.00 11.24
C ALA A 191 0.37 -18.70 11.91
N PRO A 192 0.42 -18.97 13.23
CA PRO A 192 -0.71 -19.58 13.93
C PRO A 192 -1.98 -18.71 13.84
N SER A 193 -3.15 -19.33 13.74
CA SER A 193 -4.44 -18.62 13.64
C SER A 193 -4.71 -17.67 14.81
N TRP A 194 -4.24 -18.01 16.02
CA TRP A 194 -4.34 -17.14 17.19
C TRP A 194 -3.51 -15.85 17.03
N LEU A 195 -2.39 -15.91 16.30
CA LEU A 195 -1.52 -14.76 16.04
C LEU A 195 -2.16 -13.80 15.06
N VAL A 196 -2.82 -14.34 14.03
CA VAL A 196 -3.63 -13.59 13.06
C VAL A 196 -4.75 -12.84 13.81
N LYS A 197 -5.48 -13.53 14.69
CA LYS A 197 -6.54 -12.92 15.51
C LYS A 197 -6.01 -11.82 16.44
N ALA A 198 -4.86 -12.02 17.08
CA ALA A 198 -4.25 -11.01 17.93
C ALA A 198 -3.85 -9.75 17.16
N ARG A 199 -3.37 -9.91 15.92
CA ARG A 199 -3.07 -8.81 15.00
C ARG A 199 -4.33 -8.05 14.61
N GLU A 200 -5.42 -8.74 14.26
CA GLU A 200 -6.71 -8.13 13.94
C GLU A 200 -7.25 -7.29 15.09
N MET A 201 -7.20 -7.79 16.32
CA MET A 201 -7.62 -7.02 17.50
C MET A 201 -6.86 -5.69 17.66
N LEU A 202 -5.55 -5.69 17.40
CA LEU A 202 -4.73 -4.48 17.41
C LEU A 202 -5.04 -3.55 16.24
N HIS A 203 -5.43 -4.13 15.12
CA HIS A 203 -5.68 -3.40 13.89
C HIS A 203 -7.03 -2.69 13.91
N ASP A 204 -8.09 -3.37 14.35
CA ASP A 204 -9.47 -2.91 14.24
C ASP A 204 -9.78 -1.79 15.25
N ALA A 205 -9.27 -1.94 16.47
CA ALA A 205 -9.52 -1.04 17.60
C ALA A 205 -8.23 -0.42 18.19
N PRO A 206 -7.42 0.30 17.40
CA PRO A 206 -6.12 0.78 17.83
C PRO A 206 -6.22 1.96 18.81
N ASP A 207 -7.35 2.67 18.84
CA ASP A 207 -7.64 3.74 19.79
C ASP A 207 -8.04 3.22 21.18
N GLN A 208 -8.39 1.94 21.30
CA GLN A 208 -8.64 1.30 22.58
C GLN A 208 -7.33 1.02 23.32
N ALA A 209 -7.35 1.17 24.64
CA ALA A 209 -6.22 0.91 25.52
C ALA A 209 -6.09 -0.58 25.87
N LEU A 210 -6.11 -1.47 24.86
CA LEU A 210 -5.88 -2.88 25.08
C LEU A 210 -4.41 -3.12 25.42
N SER A 211 -4.16 -3.66 26.61
CA SER A 211 -2.86 -4.11 27.03
C SER A 211 -2.47 -5.40 26.31
N ILE A 212 -1.17 -5.64 26.19
CA ILE A 212 -0.63 -6.90 25.63
C ILE A 212 -1.14 -8.11 26.44
N ALA A 213 -1.36 -7.94 27.74
CA ALA A 213 -1.90 -8.99 28.61
C ALA A 213 -3.35 -9.36 28.25
N GLU A 214 -4.20 -8.37 27.96
CA GLU A 214 -5.59 -8.59 27.55
C GLU A 214 -5.68 -9.28 26.19
N ILE A 215 -4.84 -8.86 25.23
CA ILE A 215 -4.80 -9.49 23.89
C ILE A 215 -4.35 -10.94 24.01
N ALA A 216 -3.29 -11.20 24.79
CA ALA A 216 -2.78 -12.55 25.01
C ALA A 216 -3.82 -13.46 25.68
N ALA A 217 -4.54 -12.94 26.69
CA ALA A 217 -5.63 -13.66 27.34
C ALA A 217 -6.78 -13.97 26.35
N HIS A 218 -7.14 -13.02 25.50
CA HIS A 218 -8.22 -13.20 24.51
C HIS A 218 -7.91 -14.26 23.45
N VAL A 219 -6.64 -14.39 23.06
CA VAL A 219 -6.20 -15.38 22.06
C VAL A 219 -5.64 -16.66 22.69
N GLY A 220 -5.73 -16.81 24.01
CA GLY A 220 -5.40 -18.04 24.73
C GLY A 220 -3.91 -18.36 24.80
N VAL A 221 -3.04 -17.35 24.83
CA VAL A 221 -1.57 -17.54 24.93
C VAL A 221 -0.96 -16.69 26.04
N HIS A 222 0.26 -17.06 26.46
CA HIS A 222 1.02 -16.24 27.41
C HIS A 222 1.55 -14.96 26.72
N PRO A 223 1.59 -13.79 27.39
CA PRO A 223 2.07 -12.53 26.79
C PRO A 223 3.49 -12.60 26.20
N SER A 224 4.39 -13.34 26.85
CA SER A 224 5.75 -13.54 26.33
C SER A 224 5.77 -14.36 25.03
N HIS A 225 4.86 -15.34 24.90
CA HIS A 225 4.71 -16.13 23.69
C HIS A 225 4.13 -15.27 22.56
N LEU A 226 3.10 -14.47 22.85
CA LEU A 226 2.54 -13.49 21.92
C LEU A 226 3.63 -12.55 21.37
N CYS A 227 4.43 -11.93 22.25
CA CYS A 227 5.51 -11.04 21.84
C CYS A 227 6.59 -11.73 20.99
N ARG A 228 6.92 -12.98 21.32
CA ARG A 228 7.90 -13.77 20.56
C ARG A 228 7.37 -14.07 19.16
N SER A 229 6.16 -14.62 19.05
CA SER A 229 5.58 -14.96 17.76
C SER A 229 5.31 -13.74 16.89
N PHE A 230 4.96 -12.59 17.48
CA PHE A 230 4.89 -11.30 16.77
C PHE A 230 6.25 -10.91 16.16
N ARG A 231 7.35 -11.03 16.90
CA ARG A 231 8.69 -10.77 16.35
C ARG A 231 9.06 -11.77 15.24
N GLU A 232 8.76 -13.05 15.45
CA GLU A 232 9.11 -14.13 14.51
C GLU A 232 8.33 -14.05 13.19
N HIS A 233 7.03 -13.74 13.22
CA HIS A 233 6.17 -13.80 12.03
C HIS A 233 5.76 -12.42 11.48
N ILE A 234 5.87 -11.35 12.28
CA ILE A 234 5.43 -9.99 11.91
C ILE A 234 6.64 -9.02 11.95
N GLY A 235 7.79 -9.45 12.45
CA GLY A 235 9.03 -8.66 12.48
C GLY A 235 9.07 -7.55 13.54
N GLN A 236 8.04 -7.43 14.37
CA GLN A 236 7.89 -6.36 15.36
C GLN A 236 7.09 -6.84 16.56
N THR A 237 7.20 -6.16 17.70
CA THR A 237 6.37 -6.45 18.89
C THR A 237 4.92 -5.99 18.71
N PRO A 238 3.96 -6.54 19.49
CA PRO A 238 2.57 -6.06 19.49
C PRO A 238 2.44 -4.55 19.73
N GLY A 239 3.26 -4.00 20.64
CA GLY A 239 3.25 -2.58 20.95
C GLY A 239 3.80 -1.69 19.82
N GLU A 240 4.84 -2.15 19.11
CA GLU A 240 5.36 -1.46 17.93
C GLU A 240 4.34 -1.50 16.79
N TYR A 241 3.72 -2.66 16.55
CA TYR A 241 2.64 -2.82 15.57
C TYR A 241 1.49 -1.85 15.86
N LEU A 242 1.04 -1.77 17.12
CA LEU A 242 -0.03 -0.86 17.52
C LEU A 242 0.34 0.61 17.29
N ARG A 243 1.55 1.03 17.69
CA ARG A 243 2.02 2.40 17.47
C ARG A 243 2.06 2.74 15.99
N ARG A 244 2.54 1.81 15.15
CA ARG A 244 2.53 1.96 13.70
C ARG A 244 1.10 2.19 13.20
N VAL A 245 0.16 1.29 13.48
CA VAL A 245 -1.24 1.41 13.05
C VAL A 245 -1.86 2.75 13.49
N ARG A 246 -1.59 3.21 14.72
CA ARG A 246 -2.05 4.51 15.22
C ARG A 246 -1.50 5.68 14.41
N ILE A 247 -0.21 5.66 14.06
CA ILE A 247 0.41 6.67 13.20
C ILE A 247 -0.20 6.64 11.80
N GLU A 248 -0.34 5.47 11.20
CA GLU A 248 -0.91 5.28 9.87
C GLU A 248 -2.34 5.85 9.79
N ARG A 249 -3.18 5.56 10.80
CA ARG A 249 -4.55 6.11 10.90
C ARG A 249 -4.60 7.61 11.18
N SER A 250 -3.54 8.18 11.75
CA SER A 250 -3.46 9.63 12.02
C SER A 250 -3.16 10.46 10.77
N LEU A 251 -2.47 9.89 9.79
CA LEU A 251 -1.96 10.62 8.62
C LEU A 251 -3.07 11.37 7.85
N PRO A 252 -4.23 10.77 7.54
CA PRO A 252 -5.32 11.50 6.88
C PRO A 252 -5.80 12.71 7.68
N LEU A 253 -5.87 12.61 9.01
CA LEU A 253 -6.29 13.72 9.87
C LEU A 253 -5.23 14.83 9.90
N VAL A 254 -3.95 14.47 9.85
CA VAL A 254 -2.86 15.44 9.75
C VAL A 254 -2.94 16.21 8.43
N LEU A 255 -3.20 15.52 7.32
CA LEU A 255 -3.20 16.08 5.96
C LEU A 255 -4.47 16.89 5.63
N THR A 256 -5.64 16.41 6.03
CA THR A 256 -6.93 16.91 5.48
C THR A 256 -7.75 17.73 6.46
N SER A 257 -7.42 17.70 7.75
CA SER A 257 -8.22 18.37 8.78
C SER A 257 -7.51 19.58 9.36
N ASN A 258 -8.30 20.58 9.76
CA ASN A 258 -7.84 21.74 10.53
C ASN A 258 -7.81 21.46 12.05
N LEU A 259 -7.93 20.19 12.48
CA LEU A 259 -7.92 19.85 13.90
C LEU A 259 -6.57 20.21 14.53
N PRO A 260 -6.54 20.73 15.76
CA PRO A 260 -5.30 20.87 16.51
C PRO A 260 -4.57 19.52 16.60
N LEU A 261 -3.23 19.51 16.50
CA LEU A 261 -2.46 18.26 16.52
C LEU A 261 -2.65 17.46 17.81
N LYS A 262 -2.95 18.12 18.93
CA LYS A 262 -3.35 17.46 20.18
C LYS A 262 -4.63 16.63 20.03
N ALA A 263 -5.62 17.14 19.29
CA ALA A 263 -6.86 16.42 19.02
C ALA A 263 -6.65 15.26 18.04
N VAL A 264 -5.74 15.42 17.07
CA VAL A 264 -5.33 14.33 16.17
C VAL A 264 -4.64 13.21 16.95
N ALA A 265 -3.71 13.56 17.85
CA ALA A 265 -3.03 12.60 18.72
C ALA A 265 -4.03 11.79 19.57
N ALA A 266 -4.98 12.47 20.21
CA ALA A 266 -6.01 11.82 21.02
C ALA A 266 -6.88 10.88 20.18
N ARG A 267 -7.33 11.31 18.98
CA ARG A 267 -8.12 10.46 18.07
C ARG A 267 -7.34 9.26 17.54
N ALA A 268 -6.03 9.38 17.42
CA ALA A 268 -5.15 8.29 17.02
C ALA A 268 -4.79 7.36 18.20
N GLY A 269 -5.31 7.58 19.41
CA GLY A 269 -5.04 6.72 20.57
C GLY A 269 -3.71 7.01 21.28
N PHE A 270 -3.13 8.20 21.11
CA PHE A 270 -1.95 8.62 21.87
C PHE A 270 -2.35 9.37 23.14
N ALA A 271 -1.63 9.09 24.23
CA ALA A 271 -1.84 9.75 25.53
C ALA A 271 -1.56 11.26 25.47
N ASP A 272 -0.57 11.67 24.66
CA ASP A 272 -0.20 13.07 24.49
C ASP A 272 0.38 13.37 23.09
N GLN A 273 0.40 14.66 22.75
CA GLN A 273 0.88 15.15 21.46
C GLN A 273 2.39 14.97 21.27
N ALA A 274 3.20 15.01 22.33
CA ALA A 274 4.65 14.95 22.23
C ALA A 274 5.10 13.53 21.83
N HIS A 275 4.52 12.51 22.46
CA HIS A 275 4.69 11.12 22.08
C HIS A 275 4.23 10.88 20.64
N PHE A 276 3.02 11.33 20.28
CA PHE A 276 2.53 11.26 18.90
C PHE A 276 3.51 11.88 17.90
N THR A 277 4.01 13.09 18.17
CA THR A 277 4.90 13.82 17.26
C THR A 277 6.23 13.08 17.05
N ARG A 278 6.78 12.49 18.13
CA ARG A 278 7.99 11.68 18.05
C ARG A 278 7.79 10.44 17.19
N GLU A 279 6.74 9.66 17.46
CA GLU A 279 6.45 8.44 16.70
C GLU A 279 6.13 8.79 15.24
N PHE A 280 5.32 9.81 14.99
CA PHE A 280 5.00 10.25 13.63
C PHE A 280 6.26 10.65 12.84
N ARG A 281 7.19 11.38 13.49
CA ARG A 281 8.49 11.70 12.87
C ARG A 281 9.35 10.47 12.66
N HIS A 282 9.35 9.53 13.59
CA HIS A 282 10.08 8.28 13.44
C HIS A 282 9.59 7.49 12.22
N PHE A 283 8.27 7.37 12.04
CA PHE A 283 7.67 6.63 10.92
C PHE A 283 7.70 7.36 9.57
N HIS A 284 7.47 8.68 9.54
CA HIS A 284 7.33 9.43 8.27
C HIS A 284 8.54 10.31 7.93
N GLY A 285 9.52 10.44 8.82
CA GLY A 285 10.68 11.33 8.69
C GLY A 285 10.37 12.81 8.91
N LEU A 286 9.09 13.20 8.99
CA LEU A 286 8.61 14.56 9.19
C LEU A 286 7.71 14.64 10.43
N THR A 287 7.71 15.78 11.11
CA THR A 287 6.70 16.03 12.15
C THR A 287 5.31 16.22 11.53
N PRO A 288 4.21 15.95 12.28
CA PRO A 288 2.86 16.20 11.78
C PRO A 288 2.64 17.64 11.29
N ALA A 289 3.25 18.62 11.98
CA ALA A 289 3.17 20.02 11.60
C ALA A 289 3.87 20.32 10.27
N GLN A 290 5.04 19.71 10.02
CA GLN A 290 5.74 19.82 8.74
C GLN A 290 4.93 19.17 7.62
N MET A 291 4.37 17.99 7.87
CA MET A 291 3.53 17.26 6.92
C MET A 291 2.26 18.03 6.53
N ARG A 292 1.64 18.73 7.47
CA ARG A 292 0.47 19.59 7.19
C ARG A 292 0.84 20.81 6.34
N ARG A 293 2.02 21.41 6.57
CA ARG A 293 2.49 22.56 5.78
C ARG A 293 2.82 22.18 4.33
N SER A 294 3.33 20.98 4.08
CA SER A 294 3.69 20.54 2.72
C SER A 294 2.49 20.26 1.82
N THR A 295 1.26 20.23 2.36
CA THR A 295 0.03 19.97 1.61
C THR A 295 -0.92 21.18 1.55
N ALA A 296 -0.54 22.30 2.16
CA ALA A 296 -1.30 23.54 2.17
C ALA A 296 -0.93 24.49 1.01
N SER A 297 -0.26 23.99 -0.04
CA SER A 297 0.09 24.71 -1.27
C SER A 297 -0.79 24.26 -2.44
#